data_AF-A0A497IJR4-F1
#
_entry.id   AF-A0A497IJR4-F1
#
_cell.length_a   1.000
_cell.length_b   1.000
_cell.length_c   1.000
_cell.angle_alpha   90.00
_cell.angle_beta   90.00
_cell.angle_gamma   90.00
#
_symmetry.space_group_name_H-M   'P 1'
#
loop_
_entity.id
_entity.type
_entity.pdbx_description
1 polymer ?
#
loop_
_entity_poly.entity_id
_entity_poly.type
_entity_poly.pdbx_seq_one_letter_code
_entity_poly.pdbx_strand_id
1 'polypeptide(L)' 'MTGWKITDNSTKYKYHFSEFTLSPRITVTLYTCSGSDTDTELYWGYNRSVWNNGGDTAWLYDADGNLVDRMAK' A
#
# COMPACT_ATOMS: atom_id res chain seq x y z
N MET A 1 -7.21 -9.94 0.54
CA MET A 1 -6.05 -9.13 0.97
C MET A 1 -6.11 -8.76 2.45
N THR A 2 -7.08 -9.23 3.22
CA THR A 2 -7.11 -9.02 4.67
C THR A 2 -5.79 -9.41 5.33
N GLY A 3 -5.22 -8.50 6.12
CA GLY A 3 -3.94 -8.71 6.83
C GLY A 3 -2.68 -8.37 6.02
N TRP A 4 -2.80 -8.07 4.72
CA TRP A 4 -1.68 -7.64 3.91
C TRP A 4 -1.24 -6.23 4.29
N LYS A 5 -0.01 -5.85 3.93
CA LYS A 5 0.51 -4.50 4.19
C LYS A 5 1.46 -4.00 3.13
N ILE A 6 1.47 -2.68 2.94
CA ILE A 6 2.48 -1.96 2.16
C ILE A 6 3.32 -1.12 3.11
N THR A 7 4.64 -1.10 2.93
CA THR A 7 5.55 -0.27 3.72
C THR A 7 6.51 0.54 2.85
N ASP A 8 7.00 1.65 3.40
CA ASP A 8 8.19 2.35 2.92
C ASP A 8 9.49 1.73 3.47
N ASN A 9 10.63 2.33 3.09
CA ASN A 9 11.98 1.83 3.43
C ASN A 9 12.26 1.94 4.92
N SER A 10 11.64 2.93 5.57
CA SER A 10 11.87 3.20 6.97
C SER A 10 10.99 2.38 7.91
N THR A 11 10.11 1.50 7.40
CA THR A 11 9.04 0.81 8.15
C THR A 11 8.11 1.77 8.92
N LYS A 12 8.29 3.08 8.73
CA LYS A 12 7.62 4.13 9.51
C LYS A 12 6.20 4.30 9.01
N TYR A 13 6.01 4.20 7.71
CA TYR A 13 4.72 4.29 7.07
C TYR A 13 4.30 2.89 6.64
N LYS A 14 3.28 2.35 7.31
CA LYS A 14 2.62 1.08 6.94
C LYS A 14 1.14 1.29 6.62
N TYR A 15 0.70 0.80 5.47
CA TYR A 15 -0.70 0.68 5.11
C TYR A 15 -1.13 -0.75 5.40
N HIS A 16 -2.24 -0.94 6.07
CA HIS A 16 -2.82 -2.24 6.32
C HIS A 16 -4.10 -2.37 5.53
N PHE A 17 -4.19 -3.41 4.71
CA PHE A 17 -5.43 -3.76 4.06
C PHE A 17 -6.39 -4.32 5.11
N SER A 18 -7.56 -3.69 5.23
CA SER A 18 -8.71 -4.18 6.01
C SER A 18 -9.35 -5.37 5.28
N GLU A 19 -10.65 -5.62 5.45
CA GLU A 19 -11.37 -6.61 4.66
C GLU A 19 -11.47 -6.17 3.19
N PHE A 20 -10.41 -6.44 2.43
CA PHE A 20 -10.29 -6.06 1.03
C PHE A 20 -10.12 -7.29 0.15
N THR A 21 -10.93 -7.38 -0.91
CA THR A 21 -10.87 -8.45 -1.90
C THR A 21 -10.41 -7.89 -3.23
N LEU A 22 -9.25 -8.35 -3.70
CA LEU A 22 -8.75 -8.02 -5.03
C LEU A 22 -9.19 -9.12 -5.99
N SER A 23 -10.12 -8.79 -6.88
CA SER A 23 -10.57 -9.73 -7.91
C SER A 23 -9.47 -10.01 -8.93
N PRO A 24 -9.44 -11.22 -9.53
CA PRO A 24 -8.44 -11.55 -10.54
C PRO A 24 -8.44 -10.54 -11.70
N ARG A 25 -7.26 -10.14 -12.15
CA ARG A 25 -7.04 -9.18 -13.27
C ARG A 25 -7.53 -7.76 -13.02
N ILE A 26 -7.92 -7.42 -11.79
CA ILE A 26 -8.24 -6.04 -11.41
C ILE A 26 -6.99 -5.35 -10.88
N THR A 27 -6.86 -4.08 -11.23
CA THR A 27 -5.85 -3.19 -10.66
C THR A 27 -6.52 -2.29 -9.64
N VAL A 28 -5.91 -2.17 -8.46
CA VAL A 28 -6.30 -1.24 -7.41
C VAL A 28 -5.15 -0.29 -7.12
N THR A 29 -5.47 0.99 -7.00
CA THR A 29 -4.49 2.06 -6.77
C THR A 29 -4.58 2.49 -5.31
N LEU A 30 -3.46 2.38 -4.58
CA LEU A 30 -3.34 2.95 -3.24
C LEU A 30 -2.72 4.35 -3.33
N TYR A 31 -3.52 5.36 -3.00
CA TYR A 31 -3.07 6.74 -2.86
C TYR A 31 -2.63 6.99 -1.42
N THR A 32 -1.50 7.67 -1.24
CA THR A 32 -1.03 8.06 0.10
C THR A 32 -1.86 9.20 0.68
N CYS A 33 -2.52 10.00 -0.16
CA CYS A 33 -3.32 11.13 0.29
C CYS A 33 -4.61 10.69 0.99
N SER A 34 -5.30 11.69 1.54
CA SER A 34 -6.67 11.53 2.04
C SER A 34 -7.67 11.43 0.91
N GLY A 35 -8.71 10.63 1.13
CA GLY A 35 -9.81 10.37 0.21
C GLY A 35 -10.74 9.31 0.80
N SER A 36 -11.70 8.87 0.00
CA SER A 36 -12.66 7.84 0.39
C SER A 36 -12.43 6.59 -0.43
N ASP A 37 -12.28 5.46 0.22
CA ASP A 37 -12.07 4.18 -0.44
C ASP A 37 -13.23 3.84 -1.40
N THR A 38 -12.86 3.27 -2.55
CA THR A 38 -13.75 2.66 -3.54
C THR A 38 -13.26 1.25 -3.84
N ASP A 39 -13.97 0.54 -4.73
CA ASP A 39 -13.59 -0.82 -5.13
C ASP A 39 -12.19 -0.89 -5.78
N THR A 40 -11.72 0.22 -6.40
CA THR A 40 -10.44 0.24 -7.14
C THR A 40 -9.47 1.32 -6.67
N GLU A 41 -9.87 2.17 -5.73
CA GLU A 41 -9.05 3.25 -5.22
C GLU A 41 -9.07 3.24 -3.70
N LEU A 42 -7.89 3.12 -3.11
CA LEU A 42 -7.71 3.11 -1.65
C LEU A 42 -6.95 4.36 -1.24
N TYR A 43 -7.28 4.90 -0.07
CA TYR A 43 -6.70 6.12 0.44
C TYR A 43 -6.12 5.90 1.83
N TRP A 44 -4.83 6.17 1.98
CA TRP A 44 -4.12 5.98 3.24
C TRP A 44 -4.37 7.11 4.24
N GLY A 45 -4.90 8.25 3.82
CA GLY A 45 -5.25 9.33 4.76
C GLY A 45 -4.06 10.17 5.23
N TYR A 46 -2.88 10.07 4.59
CA TYR A 46 -1.78 10.96 4.91
C TYR A 46 -1.94 12.32 4.22
N ASN A 47 -1.87 13.39 5.00
CA ASN A 47 -1.88 14.76 4.48
C ASN A 47 -0.47 15.25 4.08
N ARG A 48 0.51 14.34 3.99
CA ARG A 48 1.92 14.64 3.73
C ARG A 48 2.53 13.57 2.82
N SER A 49 3.60 13.93 2.11
CA SER A 49 4.35 12.99 1.30
C SER A 49 4.89 11.86 2.16
N VAL A 50 4.42 10.65 1.88
CA VAL A 50 4.94 9.40 2.45
C VAL A 50 6.19 8.98 1.68
N TRP A 51 6.15 9.12 0.36
CA TRP A 51 7.25 8.77 -0.50
C TRP A 51 8.26 9.92 -0.63
N ASN A 52 9.53 9.69 -0.31
CA ASN A 52 10.64 10.55 -0.66
C ASN A 52 11.00 10.39 -2.15
N ASN A 53 11.45 11.50 -2.75
CA ASN A 53 11.85 11.53 -4.16
C ASN A 53 13.28 11.03 -4.41
N GLY A 54 13.98 10.55 -3.36
CA GLY A 54 15.40 10.19 -3.42
C GLY A 54 15.69 8.73 -3.77
N GLY A 55 14.65 7.89 -3.88
CA GLY A 55 14.79 6.46 -4.21
C GLY A 55 13.96 5.59 -3.28
N ASP A 56 12.65 5.85 -3.24
CA ASP A 56 11.76 5.01 -2.44
C ASP A 56 11.44 3.71 -3.13
N THR A 57 11.27 2.71 -2.29
CA THR A 57 10.76 1.41 -2.68
C THR A 57 9.45 1.19 -1.94
N ALA A 58 8.46 0.64 -2.64
CA ALA A 58 7.28 0.09 -2.00
C ALA A 58 7.53 -1.40 -1.75
N TRP A 59 7.28 -1.89 -0.54
CA TRP A 59 7.31 -3.32 -0.23
C TRP A 59 5.92 -3.81 0.09
N LEU A 60 5.50 -4.90 -0.55
CA LEU A 60 4.20 -5.54 -0.34
C LEU A 60 4.41 -6.85 0.41
N TYR A 61 3.73 -7.00 1.55
CA TYR A 61 3.77 -8.22 2.35
C TYR A 61 2.38 -8.87 2.41
N ASP A 62 2.37 -10.20 2.42
CA ASP A 62 1.16 -10.99 2.68
C ASP A 62 0.77 -10.97 4.17
N ALA A 63 -0.33 -11.66 4.48
CA ALA A 63 -0.88 -11.76 5.83
C ALA A 63 0.03 -12.53 6.80
N ASP A 64 0.87 -13.44 6.29
CA ASP A 64 1.85 -14.19 7.08
C ASP A 64 3.14 -13.39 7.30
N GLY A 65 3.28 -12.24 6.64
CA GLY A 65 4.42 -11.34 6.74
C GLY A 65 5.54 -11.65 5.75
N ASN A 66 5.30 -12.49 4.75
CA ASN A 66 6.27 -12.74 3.69
C ASN A 66 6.28 -11.57 2.69
N LEU A 67 7.46 -11.21 2.20
CA LEU A 67 7.58 -10.24 1.12
C LEU A 67 7.11 -10.87 -0.19
N VAL A 68 6.05 -10.31 -0.77
CA VAL A 68 5.47 -10.78 -2.04
C VAL A 68 6.07 -10.02 -3.21
N ASP A 69 6.21 -8.70 -3.09
CA ASP A 69 6.75 -7.87 -4.16
C ASP A 69 7.42 -6.60 -3.62
N ARG A 70 8.28 -5.99 -4.44
CA ARG A 70 8.79 -4.65 -4.20
C ARG A 70 9.00 -3.88 -5.50
N MET A 71 8.73 -2.59 -5.46
CA MET A 71 8.96 -1.68 -6.59
C MET A 71 9.77 -0.49 -6.14
N ALA A 72 11.01 -0.38 -6.64
CA ALA A 72 11.87 0.78 -6.44
C ALA A 72 11.69 1.78 -7.59
N LYS A 73 11.73 3.08 -7.27
CA LYS A 73 11.84 4.14 -8.26
C LYS A 73 13.28 4.35 -8.70
#